data_AF-A0A538ADJ0-F1
#
_entry.id   AF-A0A538ADJ0-F1
#
_cell.length_a   1.000
_cell.length_b   1.000
_cell.length_c   1.000
_cell.angle_alpha   90.00
_cell.angle_beta   90.00
_cell.angle_gamma   90.00
#
_symmetry.space_group_name_H-M   'P 1'
#
loop_
_entity.id
_entity.type
_entity.pdbx_description
1 polymer ?
#
loop_
_entity_poly.entity_id
_entity_poly.type
_entity_poly.pdbx_seq_one_letter_code
_entity_poly.pdbx_strand_id
1 'polypeptide(L)'
;MTARRSRALFAALLAGLTVFCVGPVARADRCAADSYRPFAAVPGAALRAIDYVSKDRPPVRYTMWRGTVPSFDGLPLSVDVTIPCDARGPIPFVSMNHGWTDDKTIWEETGRSDTVGSTFRPGSNAHW
;
A
#
# COMPACT_ATOMS: atom_id res chain seq x y z
N MET A 1 -21.06 -38.82 58.96
CA MET A 1 -21.38 -37.98 57.78
C MET A 1 -20.38 -36.82 57.73
N THR A 2 -19.47 -36.80 56.75
CA THR A 2 -18.98 -35.62 56.00
C THR A 2 -17.81 -36.05 55.11
N ALA A 3 -17.97 -35.88 53.81
CA ALA A 3 -17.02 -36.23 52.76
C ALA A 3 -16.26 -35.00 52.24
N ARG A 4 -15.01 -35.16 51.77
CA ARG A 4 -14.38 -34.36 50.69
C ARG A 4 -12.96 -34.89 50.43
N ARG A 5 -12.74 -35.74 49.43
CA ARG A 5 -12.47 -35.45 48.01
C ARG A 5 -11.19 -34.64 47.76
N SER A 6 -10.18 -35.41 47.38
CA SER A 6 -8.90 -35.11 46.71
C SER A 6 -9.02 -34.15 45.52
N ARG A 7 -8.00 -33.29 45.33
CA ARG A 7 -7.72 -32.62 44.04
C ARG A 7 -6.21 -32.46 43.83
N ALA A 8 -5.72 -33.16 42.81
CA ALA A 8 -4.37 -33.08 42.27
C ALA A 8 -4.13 -31.71 41.61
N LEU A 9 -2.92 -31.19 41.76
CA LEU A 9 -2.42 -29.98 41.10
C LEU A 9 -1.84 -30.37 39.74
N PHE A 10 -2.53 -30.00 38.65
CA PHE A 10 -1.94 -29.92 37.31
C PHE A 10 -1.85 -28.43 36.95
N ALA A 11 -0.65 -27.85 37.08
CA ALA A 11 -0.34 -26.53 36.56
C ALA A 11 0.18 -26.70 35.12
N ALA A 12 -0.66 -26.38 34.13
CA ALA A 12 -0.27 -26.36 32.73
C ALA A 12 0.44 -25.02 32.41
N LEU A 13 1.70 -25.11 31.98
CA LEU A 13 2.41 -23.99 31.34
C LEU A 13 1.78 -23.71 29.98
N LEU A 14 1.18 -22.53 29.80
CA LEU A 14 0.82 -21.99 28.50
C LEU A 14 2.04 -21.29 27.90
N ALA A 15 2.68 -21.95 26.94
CA ALA A 15 3.71 -21.36 26.10
C ALA A 15 3.08 -20.26 25.22
N GLY A 16 3.67 -19.06 25.27
CA GLY A 16 3.22 -17.89 24.52
C GLY A 16 3.38 -18.10 23.01
N LEU A 17 2.25 -18.11 22.31
CA LEU A 17 2.20 -18.00 20.86
C LEU A 17 2.17 -16.50 20.52
N THR A 18 3.31 -15.90 20.18
CA THR A 18 3.34 -14.56 19.58
C THR A 18 2.83 -14.67 18.14
N VAL A 19 1.54 -14.43 17.97
CA VAL A 19 0.92 -14.27 16.65
C VAL A 19 1.45 -12.97 16.05
N PHE A 20 2.26 -13.06 14.99
CA PHE A 20 2.58 -11.93 14.13
C PHE A 20 1.31 -11.57 13.35
N CYS A 21 0.49 -10.68 13.90
CA CYS A 21 -0.61 -10.06 13.16
C CYS A 21 0.00 -9.21 12.04
N VAL A 22 -0.10 -9.67 10.80
CA VAL A 22 0.08 -8.83 9.62
C VAL A 22 -1.14 -7.92 9.55
N GLY A 23 -1.08 -6.81 10.28
CA GLY A 23 -2.14 -5.82 10.30
C GLY A 23 -2.23 -5.09 8.95
N PRO A 24 -3.42 -4.62 8.55
CA PRO A 24 -3.56 -3.73 7.39
C PRO A 24 -2.75 -2.46 7.60
N VAL A 25 -2.22 -1.88 6.52
CA VAL A 25 -1.50 -0.60 6.54
C VAL A 25 -2.38 0.44 7.24
N ALA A 26 -1.90 0.99 8.35
CA ALA A 26 -2.62 2.01 9.09
C ALA A 26 -2.81 3.25 8.20
N ARG A 27 -4.05 3.73 8.05
CA ARG A 27 -4.31 5.01 7.38
C ARG A 27 -3.59 6.12 8.16
N ALA A 28 -2.81 6.94 7.46
CA ALA A 28 -2.20 8.12 8.04
C ALA A 28 -3.29 9.15 8.42
N ASP A 29 -2.98 10.07 9.35
CA ASP A 29 -3.66 11.37 9.38
C ASP A 29 -3.56 11.99 7.99
N ARG A 30 -4.64 12.65 7.53
CA ARG A 30 -4.69 13.22 6.18
C ARG A 30 -3.49 14.11 5.92
N CYS A 31 -2.88 13.97 4.76
CA CYS A 31 -1.91 14.95 4.30
C CYS A 31 -2.65 16.26 4.03
N ALA A 32 -1.98 17.40 4.19
CA ALA A 32 -2.62 18.69 3.96
C ALA A 32 -3.27 18.68 2.57
N ALA A 33 -4.52 19.14 2.45
CA ALA A 33 -5.28 19.10 1.20
C ALA A 33 -4.61 19.85 0.04
N ASP A 34 -3.64 20.73 0.38
CA ASP A 34 -2.77 21.47 -0.54
C ASP A 34 -1.54 20.66 -0.99
N SER A 35 -1.49 19.35 -0.70
CA SER A 35 -0.46 18.48 -1.24
C SER A 35 -0.44 18.57 -2.76
N TYR A 36 0.75 18.53 -3.35
CA TYR A 36 0.95 18.61 -4.80
C TYR A 36 -0.10 17.75 -5.52
N ARG A 37 -0.91 18.39 -6.37
CA ARG A 37 -1.84 17.73 -7.28
C ARG A 37 -1.15 17.66 -8.65
N PRO A 38 -0.35 16.62 -8.94
CA PRO A 38 0.56 16.61 -10.09
C PRO A 38 -0.17 16.67 -11.45
N PHE A 39 -1.47 16.40 -11.45
CA PHE A 39 -2.32 16.36 -12.63
C PHE A 39 -3.26 17.57 -12.75
N ALA A 40 -3.23 18.55 -11.84
CA ALA A 40 -4.20 19.65 -11.85
C ALA A 40 -4.20 20.47 -13.15
N ALA A 41 -3.05 20.53 -13.83
CA ALA A 41 -2.88 21.21 -15.11
C ALA A 41 -3.06 20.29 -16.34
N VAL A 42 -3.40 19.01 -16.15
CA VAL A 42 -3.56 18.02 -17.23
C VAL A 42 -5.05 17.88 -17.56
N PRO A 43 -5.54 18.41 -18.70
CA PRO A 43 -6.93 18.26 -19.09
C PRO A 43 -7.31 16.78 -19.22
N GLY A 44 -8.50 16.41 -18.73
CA GLY A 44 -9.00 15.04 -18.80
C GLY A 44 -8.39 14.07 -17.78
N ALA A 45 -7.42 14.50 -16.97
CA ALA A 45 -6.91 13.68 -15.88
C ALA A 45 -7.95 13.51 -14.76
N ALA A 46 -8.15 12.27 -14.32
CA ALA A 46 -9.08 11.91 -13.26
C ALA A 46 -8.40 10.99 -12.25
N LEU A 47 -7.82 11.59 -11.19
CA LEU A 47 -7.14 10.85 -10.13
C LEU A 47 -7.77 11.10 -8.76
N ARG A 48 -7.78 10.06 -7.91
CA ARG A 48 -8.23 10.08 -6.52
C ARG A 48 -7.03 10.04 -5.59
N ALA A 49 -7.07 10.83 -4.53
CA ALA A 49 -6.05 10.85 -3.49
C ALA A 49 -6.27 9.73 -2.47
N ILE A 50 -5.19 9.05 -2.08
CA ILE A 50 -5.17 8.09 -0.98
C ILE A 50 -3.89 8.32 -0.18
N ASP A 51 -4.03 8.61 1.11
CA ASP A 51 -2.86 8.84 1.99
C ASP A 51 -2.38 7.53 2.63
N TYR A 52 -1.07 7.35 2.66
CA TYR A 52 -0.37 6.17 3.16
C TYR A 52 0.78 6.56 4.11
N VAL A 53 1.18 5.57 4.92
CA VAL A 53 2.45 5.58 5.67
C VAL A 53 3.27 4.38 5.20
N SER A 54 4.51 4.60 4.78
CA SER A 54 5.40 3.52 4.35
C SER A 54 5.87 2.66 5.52
N LYS A 55 6.30 1.43 5.23
CA LYS A 55 6.92 0.53 6.22
C LYS A 55 8.42 0.83 6.46
N ASP A 56 8.92 1.94 5.94
CA ASP A 56 10.32 2.33 6.10
C ASP A 56 10.66 2.69 7.54
N ARG A 57 11.96 2.76 7.85
CA ARG A 57 12.45 3.20 9.16
C ARG A 57 13.48 4.32 8.95
N PRO A 58 13.13 5.60 9.21
CA PRO A 58 11.82 6.08 9.71
C PRO A 58 10.70 5.98 8.66
N PRO A 59 9.42 5.92 9.08
CA PRO A 59 8.29 5.84 8.16
C PRO A 59 8.10 7.14 7.38
N VAL A 60 7.71 7.03 6.11
CA VAL A 60 7.42 8.17 5.24
C VAL A 60 5.93 8.27 4.99
N ARG A 61 5.34 9.46 5.21
CA ARG A 61 3.95 9.76 4.85
C ARG A 61 3.89 10.27 3.41
N TYR A 62 2.97 9.72 2.61
CA TYR A 62 2.79 10.13 1.22
C TYR A 62 1.34 10.05 0.77
N THR A 63 0.97 10.91 -0.18
CA THR A 63 -0.29 10.80 -0.92
C THR A 63 -0.02 10.05 -2.22
N MET A 64 -0.79 9.01 -2.49
CA MET A 64 -0.88 8.36 -3.79
C MET A 64 -2.09 8.92 -4.55
N TRP A 65 -1.85 9.46 -5.73
CA TRP A 65 -2.87 9.83 -6.68
C TRP A 65 -3.04 8.69 -7.68
N ARG A 66 -4.19 8.03 -7.68
CA ARG A 66 -4.49 6.89 -8.57
C ARG A 66 -5.63 7.23 -9.51
N GLY A 67 -5.49 6.91 -10.78
CA GLY A 67 -6.58 7.02 -11.75
C GLY A 67 -6.07 7.02 -13.18
N THR A 68 -6.67 7.84 -14.03
CA THR A 68 -6.34 7.90 -15.45
C THR A 68 -5.87 9.28 -15.90
N VAL A 69 -4.95 9.30 -16.85
CA VAL A 69 -4.54 10.49 -17.61
C VAL A 69 -4.63 10.18 -19.11
N PRO A 70 -5.02 11.13 -19.96
CA PRO A 70 -4.97 10.91 -21.40
C PRO A 70 -3.51 10.83 -21.88
N SER A 71 -3.23 9.86 -22.76
CA SER A 71 -2.02 9.81 -23.58
C SER A 71 -2.04 10.88 -24.67
N PHE A 72 -0.98 10.95 -25.46
CA PHE A 72 -0.87 11.88 -26.58
C PHE A 72 -1.95 11.67 -27.65
N ASP A 73 -2.49 10.46 -27.79
CA ASP A 73 -3.58 10.09 -28.71
C ASP A 73 -4.95 10.04 -28.02
N GLY A 74 -5.02 10.44 -26.74
CA GLY A 74 -6.26 10.54 -25.97
C GLY A 74 -6.74 9.23 -25.34
N LEU A 75 -6.05 8.11 -25.54
CA LEU A 75 -6.33 6.88 -24.83
C LEU A 75 -6.01 7.03 -23.32
N PRO A 76 -6.82 6.47 -22.42
CA PRO A 76 -6.57 6.61 -20.99
C PRO A 76 -5.40 5.71 -20.55
N LEU A 77 -4.37 6.32 -19.97
CA LEU A 77 -3.31 5.61 -19.25
C LEU A 77 -3.68 5.48 -17.78
N SER A 78 -3.63 4.26 -17.25
CA SER A 78 -3.76 4.00 -15.81
C SER A 78 -2.45 4.37 -15.11
N VAL A 79 -2.50 5.31 -14.17
CA VAL A 79 -1.31 5.84 -13.51
C VAL A 79 -1.50 5.98 -12.00
N ASP A 80 -0.39 5.80 -11.30
CA ASP A 80 -0.24 6.10 -9.89
C ASP A 80 0.93 7.06 -9.70
N VAL A 81 0.71 8.12 -8.92
CA VAL A 81 1.76 9.08 -8.56
C VAL A 81 1.82 9.21 -7.04
N THR A 82 2.96 8.86 -6.46
CA THR A 82 3.21 9.02 -5.03
C THR A 82 4.00 10.30 -4.77
N ILE A 83 3.56 11.09 -3.79
CA ILE A 83 4.23 12.33 -3.39
C ILE A 83 4.33 12.37 -1.87
N PRO A 84 5.54 12.56 -1.28
CA PRO A 84 5.68 12.75 0.16
C PRO A 84 4.86 13.95 0.66
N CYS A 85 4.19 13.81 1.80
CA CYS A 85 3.26 14.84 2.28
C CYS A 85 3.95 16.17 2.63
N ASP A 86 5.22 16.08 3.04
CA ASP A 86 6.04 17.24 3.41
C ASP A 86 6.94 17.71 2.26
N ALA A 87 6.76 17.20 1.04
CA ALA A 87 7.52 17.64 -0.14
C ALA A 87 7.25 19.13 -0.42
N ARG A 88 8.32 19.90 -0.69
CA ARG A 88 8.28 21.33 -1.05
C ARG A 88 9.31 21.60 -2.14
N GLY A 89 8.98 22.49 -3.08
CA GLY A 89 9.86 22.82 -4.21
C GLY A 89 9.99 21.68 -5.23
N PRO A 90 10.92 21.79 -6.20
CA PRO A 90 11.19 20.74 -7.18
C PRO A 90 11.59 19.43 -6.50
N ILE A 91 10.96 18.33 -6.92
CA ILE A 91 11.26 16.98 -6.44
C ILE A 91 11.81 16.12 -7.57
N PRO A 92 12.74 15.19 -7.28
CA PRO A 92 13.19 14.22 -8.28
C PRO A 92 12.01 13.37 -8.74
N PHE A 93 11.95 13.11 -10.05
CA PHE A 93 10.91 12.27 -10.66
C PHE A 93 11.49 10.92 -11.08
N VAL A 94 10.79 9.85 -10.71
CA VAL A 94 11.07 8.48 -11.14
C VAL A 94 9.82 7.93 -11.79
N SER A 95 9.95 7.44 -13.03
CA SER A 95 8.88 6.73 -13.73
C SER A 95 9.14 5.23 -13.64
N MET A 96 8.09 4.47 -13.34
CA MET A 96 8.09 3.02 -13.37
C MET A 96 7.03 2.57 -14.35
N ASN A 97 7.43 1.74 -15.31
CA ASN A 97 6.57 1.25 -16.38
C ASN A 97 6.61 -0.27 -16.33
N HIS A 98 5.44 -0.91 -16.37
CA HIS A 98 5.36 -2.36 -16.45
C HIS A 98 5.50 -2.83 -17.91
N GLY A 99 5.85 -4.11 -18.07
CA GLY A 99 6.02 -4.73 -19.38
C GLY A 99 4.70 -5.09 -20.05
N TRP A 100 4.80 -5.64 -21.25
CA TRP A 100 3.68 -6.22 -21.99
C TRP A 100 2.95 -7.28 -21.16
N THR A 101 1.62 -7.29 -21.21
CA THR A 101 0.73 -8.20 -20.44
C THR A 101 0.88 -8.15 -18.93
N ASP A 102 1.58 -7.15 -18.41
CA ASP A 102 1.86 -7.01 -16.99
C ASP A 102 0.95 -5.99 -16.32
N ASP A 103 0.99 -5.93 -14.99
CA ASP A 103 0.17 -5.03 -14.19
C ASP A 103 1.07 -4.12 -13.33
N LYS A 104 0.77 -2.81 -13.28
CA LYS A 104 1.52 -1.83 -12.48
C LYS A 104 1.53 -2.14 -10.99
N THR A 105 0.51 -2.84 -10.48
CA THR A 105 0.35 -3.19 -9.07
C THR A 105 1.48 -4.05 -8.52
N ILE A 106 2.22 -4.74 -9.39
CA ILE A 106 3.40 -5.53 -9.02
C ILE A 106 4.53 -4.65 -8.46
N TRP A 107 4.57 -3.37 -8.85
CA TRP A 107 5.55 -2.41 -8.38
C TRP A 107 5.03 -1.54 -7.22
N GLU A 108 3.74 -1.67 -6.88
CA GLU A 108 3.08 -0.88 -5.84
C GLU A 108 3.28 -1.52 -4.45
N GLU A 109 4.54 -1.70 -4.06
CA GLU A 109 4.87 -2.13 -2.71
C GLU A 109 4.87 -0.93 -1.75
N THR A 110 4.19 -1.08 -0.61
CA THR A 110 4.07 -0.03 0.41
C THR A 110 5.20 -0.08 1.46
N GLY A 111 6.29 -0.83 1.18
CA GLY A 111 7.41 -0.99 2.09
C GLY A 111 8.58 -1.83 1.56
N ARG A 112 9.50 -2.20 2.46
CA ARG A 112 10.67 -3.04 2.15
C ARG A 112 10.22 -4.41 1.61
N SER A 113 10.51 -4.67 0.34
CA SER A 113 10.22 -5.93 -0.35
C SER A 113 10.82 -7.13 0.38
N ASP A 114 9.98 -7.97 0.99
CA ASP A 114 10.36 -9.31 1.43
C ASP A 114 9.92 -10.40 0.44
N THR A 115 9.03 -10.11 -0.51
CA THR A 115 8.73 -10.96 -1.68
C THR A 115 8.18 -10.15 -2.86
N VAL A 116 8.98 -9.92 -3.91
CA VAL A 116 8.44 -9.67 -5.26
C VAL A 116 8.02 -11.01 -5.87
N GLY A 117 6.84 -11.49 -5.46
CA GLY A 117 6.31 -12.79 -5.90
C GLY A 117 5.26 -12.63 -7.00
N SER A 118 5.64 -12.83 -8.27
CA SER A 118 4.66 -12.93 -9.37
C SER A 118 4.01 -14.33 -9.42
N THR A 119 3.51 -14.82 -8.28
CA THR A 119 2.92 -16.16 -8.20
C THR A 119 1.46 -16.06 -8.67
N PHE A 120 1.09 -16.80 -9.72
CA PHE A 120 -0.11 -16.66 -10.60
C PHE A 120 0.04 -15.66 -11.77
N ARG A 121 0.83 -16.01 -12.78
CA ARG A 121 0.71 -15.43 -14.14
C ARG A 121 0.00 -16.40 -15.10
N PRO A 122 -1.32 -16.26 -15.28
CA PRO A 122 -1.98 -16.61 -16.52
C PRO A 122 -2.73 -15.38 -17.05
N GLY A 123 -2.21 -14.72 -18.10
CA GLY A 123 -2.89 -13.67 -18.89
C GLY A 123 -4.10 -12.98 -18.23
N SER A 124 -3.89 -12.34 -17.07
CA SER A 124 -4.97 -11.93 -16.21
C SER A 124 -5.52 -10.58 -16.66
N ASN A 125 -6.39 -10.63 -17.66
CA ASN A 125 -7.23 -9.52 -18.10
C ASN A 125 -8.38 -9.24 -17.09
N ALA A 126 -8.18 -9.47 -15.79
CA ALA A 126 -9.23 -9.38 -14.78
C ALA A 126 -9.45 -7.94 -14.26
N HIS A 127 -8.55 -7.02 -14.59
CA HIS A 127 -8.58 -5.64 -14.13
C HIS A 127 -8.31 -4.68 -15.29
N TRP A 128 -9.28 -4.58 -16.21
CA TRP A 128 -9.44 -3.40 -17.07
C TRP A 128 -10.50 -2.49 -16.47
#